data_AF-A0A6B1DG30-F1
#
_entry.id   AF-A0A6B1DG30-F1
#
_cell.length_a   1.000
_cell.length_b   1.000
_cell.length_c   1.000
_cell.angle_alpha   90.00
_cell.angle_beta   90.00
_cell.angle_gamma   90.00
#
_symmetry.space_group_name_H-M   'P 1'
#
loop_
_entity.id
_entity.type
_entity.pdbx_description
1 polymer ?
#
loop_
_entity_poly.entity_id
_entity_poly.type
_entity_poly.pdbx_seq_one_letter_code
_entity_poly.pdbx_strand_id
1 'polypeptide(L)' 'MPIGAPRRSHLIPRTRDGWIAVVAFLAVFLLALPPVTHTVLNRTEPWILGAPFLYSALLAVYVALIGILIWAWRRLA' A
#
# COMPACT_ATOMS: atom_id res chain seq x y z
N MET A 1 33.91 -12.88 -26.32
CA MET A 1 32.75 -11.99 -26.11
C MET A 1 32.07 -12.42 -24.82
N PRO A 2 32.09 -11.64 -23.73
CA PRO A 2 31.39 -12.04 -22.52
C PRO A 2 29.88 -11.93 -22.79
N ILE A 3 29.22 -13.07 -22.80
CA ILE A 3 27.76 -13.22 -22.73
C ILE A 3 27.25 -12.40 -21.54
N GLY A 4 26.35 -11.46 -21.83
CA GLY A 4 25.92 -10.44 -20.88
C GLY A 4 25.52 -11.01 -19.53
N ALA A 5 26.04 -10.44 -18.45
CA ALA A 5 25.59 -10.75 -17.10
C ALA A 5 24.05 -10.63 -17.07
N PRO A 6 23.31 -11.61 -16.50
CA PRO A 6 21.87 -11.52 -16.42
C PRO A 6 21.52 -10.22 -15.69
N ARG A 7 20.87 -9.28 -16.38
CA ARG A 7 20.35 -8.05 -15.77
C ARG A 7 19.33 -8.47 -14.71
N ARG A 8 19.82 -8.63 -13.48
CA ARG A 8 19.01 -9.02 -12.32
C ARG A 8 17.94 -7.96 -12.14
N SER A 9 16.69 -8.37 -12.26
CA SER A 9 15.52 -7.47 -12.19
C SER A 9 15.61 -6.55 -10.98
N HIS A 10 15.42 -5.25 -11.21
CA HIS A 10 15.30 -4.24 -10.16
C HIS A 10 13.88 -4.21 -9.57
N LEU A 11 12.94 -4.93 -10.17
CA LEU A 11 11.52 -4.95 -9.77
C LEU A 11 11.23 -5.91 -8.62
N ILE A 12 12.16 -6.82 -8.31
CA ILE A 12 11.98 -7.82 -7.26
C ILE A 12 12.72 -7.37 -5.99
N PRO A 13 12.04 -7.27 -4.84
CA PRO A 13 12.69 -6.92 -3.57
C PRO A 13 13.77 -7.94 -3.22
N ARG A 14 14.97 -7.46 -2.89
CA ARG A 14 16.13 -8.31 -2.52
C ARG A 14 16.35 -8.40 -1.02
N THR A 15 15.78 -7.45 -0.27
CA THR A 15 15.94 -7.31 1.17
C THR A 15 14.66 -7.71 1.89
N ARG A 16 14.79 -8.17 3.14
CA ARG A 16 13.62 -8.45 3.99
C ARG A 16 12.75 -7.20 4.15
N ASP A 17 13.36 -6.04 4.34
CA ASP A 17 12.64 -4.75 4.44
C ASP A 17 11.85 -4.42 3.17
N GLY A 18 12.40 -4.71 1.99
CA GLY A 18 11.67 -4.53 0.73
C GLY A 18 10.47 -5.47 0.60
N TRP A 19 10.61 -6.72 1.05
CA TRP A 19 9.47 -7.66 1.10
C TRP A 19 8.40 -7.21 2.09
N ILE A 20 8.81 -6.72 3.28
CA ILE A 20 7.88 -6.15 4.26
C ILE A 20 7.14 -4.96 3.66
N ALA A 21 7.84 -4.06 2.96
CA ALA A 21 7.21 -2.91 2.29
C ALA A 21 6.17 -3.35 1.26
N VAL A 22 6.49 -4.33 0.40
CA VAL A 22 5.57 -4.82 -0.63
C VAL A 22 4.35 -5.49 0.00
N VAL A 23 4.54 -6.39 0.96
CA VAL A 23 3.43 -7.10 1.61
C VAL A 23 2.54 -6.12 2.38
N ALA A 24 3.13 -5.18 3.14
CA ALA A 24 2.38 -4.15 3.85
C ALA A 24 1.59 -3.25 2.89
N PHE A 25 2.22 -2.81 1.79
CA PHE A 25 1.56 -2.00 0.78
C PHE A 25 0.38 -2.75 0.16
N LEU A 26 0.57 -4.01 -0.26
CA LEU A 26 -0.49 -4.81 -0.87
C LEU A 26 -1.64 -5.07 0.11
N ALA A 27 -1.34 -5.35 1.38
CA ALA A 27 -2.36 -5.57 2.40
C ALA A 27 -3.21 -4.32 2.64
N VAL A 28 -2.59 -3.14 2.74
CA VAL A 28 -3.31 -1.87 2.91
C VAL A 28 -4.03 -1.47 1.62
N PHE A 29 -3.43 -1.70 0.45
CA PHE A 29 -4.02 -1.38 -0.85
C PHE A 29 -5.30 -2.19 -1.11
N LEU A 30 -5.37 -3.41 -0.60
CA LEU A 30 -6.57 -4.23 -0.66
C LEU A 30 -7.79 -3.51 -0.06
N LEU A 31 -7.61 -2.71 0.99
CA LEU A 31 -8.68 -1.91 1.61
C LEU A 31 -9.18 -0.77 0.73
N ALA A 32 -8.42 -0.35 -0.28
CA ALA A 32 -8.82 0.68 -1.23
C ALA A 32 -9.60 0.09 -2.43
N LEU A 33 -9.67 -1.24 -2.57
CA LEU A 33 -10.38 -1.88 -3.67
C LEU A 33 -11.90 -1.78 -3.48
N PRO A 34 -12.68 -1.51 -4.55
CA PRO A 34 -14.14 -1.41 -4.47
C PRO A 34 -14.82 -2.61 -3.80
N PRO A 35 -14.46 -3.88 -4.10
CA PRO A 35 -15.08 -5.02 -3.43
C PRO A 35 -14.90 -5.01 -1.91
N VAL A 36 -13.75 -4.52 -1.41
CA VAL A 36 -13.44 -4.54 0.02
C VAL A 36 -14.09 -3.36 0.72
N THR A 37 -14.01 -2.17 0.15
CA THR A 37 -14.69 -0.99 0.70
C THR A 37 -16.20 -1.20 0.75
N HIS A 38 -16.81 -1.74 -0.31
CA HIS A 38 -18.26 -1.95 -0.34
C HIS A 38 -18.74 -3.13 0.53
N THR A 39 -17.90 -4.14 0.79
CA THR A 39 -18.30 -5.26 1.67
C THR A 39 -18.07 -4.99 3.15
N VAL A 40 -17.01 -4.24 3.50
CA VAL A 40 -16.57 -4.00 4.87
C VAL A 40 -17.03 -2.64 5.41
N LEU A 41 -16.99 -1.58 4.59
CA LEU A 41 -17.25 -0.20 5.05
C LEU A 41 -18.65 0.33 4.70
N ASN A 42 -19.37 -0.26 3.76
CA ASN A 42 -20.62 0.30 3.22
C ASN A 42 -21.91 -0.21 3.91
N ARG A 43 -21.82 -0.82 5.10
CA ARG A 43 -23.00 -1.39 5.79
C ARG A 43 -23.75 -0.40 6.68
N THR A 44 -23.14 0.73 6.97
CA THR A 44 -23.67 1.84 7.76
C THR A 44 -23.01 3.08 7.18
N GLU A 45 -23.73 4.18 7.02
CA GLU A 45 -23.17 5.48 6.61
C GLU A 45 -22.90 6.37 7.84
N PRO A 46 -21.93 6.03 8.73
CA PRO A 46 -21.61 6.93 9.81
C PRO A 46 -20.89 8.16 9.25
N TRP A 47 -21.01 9.24 10.00
CA TRP A 47 -20.30 10.49 9.73
C TRP A 47 -19.17 10.62 10.76
N ILE A 48 -17.98 11.02 10.29
CA ILE A 48 -16.84 11.33 11.15
C ILE A 48 -16.47 12.79 10.91
N LEU A 49 -16.51 13.61 11.97
CA LEU A 49 -16.10 15.02 11.92
C LEU A 49 -16.78 15.84 10.79
N GLY A 50 -18.03 15.50 10.45
CA GLY A 50 -18.77 16.16 9.36
C GLY A 50 -18.49 15.63 7.95
N ALA A 51 -17.62 14.63 7.80
CA ALA A 51 -17.36 13.95 6.54
C ALA A 51 -17.95 12.51 6.54
N PRO A 52 -18.37 11.99 5.37
CA PRO A 52 -18.75 10.59 5.24
C PRO A 52 -17.61 9.65 5.66
N PHE A 53 -17.93 8.66 6.49
CA PHE A 53 -16.96 7.68 7.01
C PHE A 53 -16.09 7.05 5.93
N LEU A 54 -16.70 6.67 4.80
CA LEU A 54 -16.00 6.05 3.68
C LEU A 54 -14.85 6.93 3.18
N TYR A 55 -15.08 8.24 3.04
CA TYR A 55 -14.05 9.17 2.56
C TYR A 55 -12.95 9.39 3.60
N SER A 56 -13.30 9.51 4.88
CA SER A 56 -12.33 9.63 5.96
C SER A 56 -11.47 8.36 6.10
N ALA A 57 -12.08 7.19 5.96
CA ALA A 57 -11.39 5.91 5.99
C ALA A 57 -10.43 5.76 4.79
N LEU A 58 -10.89 6.10 3.58
CA LEU A 58 -10.05 6.10 2.38
C LEU A 58 -8.88 7.07 2.51
N LEU A 59 -9.10 8.26 3.08
CA LEU A 59 -8.03 9.21 3.38
C LEU A 59 -6.97 8.58 4.28
N ALA A 60 -7.37 7.92 5.37
CA ALA A 60 -6.45 7.24 6.28
C ALA A 60 -5.67 6.11 5.58
N VAL A 61 -6.34 5.32 4.72
CA VAL A 61 -5.69 4.28 3.90
C VAL A 61 -4.64 4.87 2.97
N TYR A 62 -4.95 5.97 2.27
CA TYR A 62 -3.98 6.62 1.38
C TYR A 62 -2.79 7.21 2.13
N VAL A 63 -3.02 7.85 3.29
CA VAL A 63 -1.93 8.33 4.15
C VAL A 63 -1.04 7.17 4.59
N ALA A 64 -1.62 6.03 4.96
CA ALA A 64 -0.87 4.82 5.31
C ALA A 64 -0.05 4.28 4.13
N LEU A 65 -0.60 4.22 2.92
CA LEU A 65 0.12 3.80 1.71
C LEU A 65 1.32 4.70 1.42
N ILE A 66 1.13 6.02 1.48
CA ILE A 66 2.22 7.00 1.32
C ILE A 66 3.26 6.80 2.42
N GLY A 67 2.84 6.60 3.67
CA GLY A 67 3.72 6.32 4.80
C GLY A 67 4.58 5.07 4.59
N ILE A 68 4.01 3.98 4.07
CA ILE A 68 4.74 2.75 3.73
C ILE A 68 5.79 3.04 2.66
N LEU A 69 5.46 3.80 1.62
CA LEU A 69 6.40 4.17 0.55
C LEU A 69 7.54 5.05 1.08
N ILE A 70 7.23 6.05 1.91
CA ILE A 70 8.24 6.90 2.55
C ILE A 70 9.15 6.06 3.46
N TRP A 71 8.57 5.16 4.25
CA TRP A 71 9.33 4.26 5.13
C TRP A 71 10.26 3.36 4.32
N ALA A 72 9.74 2.74 3.25
CA ALA A 72 10.51 1.90 2.35
C ALA A 72 11.66 2.69 1.73
N TRP A 73 11.40 3.91 1.26
CA TRP A 73 12.45 4.79 0.73
C TRP A 73 13.53 5.08 1.77
N ARG A 74 13.16 5.41 3.01
CA ARG A 74 14.12 5.69 4.09
C ARG A 74 14.94 4.47 4.54
N ARG A 75 14.43 3.26 4.33
CA ARG A 75 15.10 2.00 4.70
C ARG A 75 15.96 1.43 3.57
N LEU A 76 15.63 1.76 2.32
CA LEU A 76 16.22 1.17 1.12
C LEU A 76 17.10 2.15 0.33
N ALA A 77 17.04 3.45 0.61
CA ALA A 77 17.96 4.48 0.12
C ALA A 77 19.27 4.45 0.91
#